data_AF-A0A935ZE77-F1
#
_entry.id   AF-A0A935ZE77-F1
#
_cell.length_a   1.000
_cell.length_b   1.000
_cell.length_c   1.000
_cell.angle_alpha   90.00
_cell.angle_beta   90.00
_cell.angle_gamma   90.00
#
_symmetry.space_group_name_H-M   'P 1'
#
loop_
_entity.id
_entity.type
_entity.pdbx_description
1 polymer ?
#
loop_
_entity_poly.entity_id
_entity_poly.type
_entity_poly.pdbx_seq_one_letter_code
_entity_poly.pdbx_strand_id
1 'polypeptide(L)'
;MLTLIRNGGTPVLFVLLFGVLALVSAAYAAARPDARTIRYVDGMCVATVASVLSATAADLGTTFLAVSKTPGTPTAMLLEGLSESMSPAILGFSLVSLAALFGAIARRRLAPPR
;
A
#
# COMPACT_ATOMS: atom_id res chain seq x y z
N MET A 1 9.86 6.94 -9.53
CA MET A 1 9.80 5.75 -8.64
C MET A 1 10.95 5.72 -7.65
N LEU A 2 12.22 5.87 -8.07
CA LEU A 2 13.36 5.99 -7.13
C LEU A 2 13.25 7.22 -6.20
N THR A 3 12.68 8.31 -6.70
CA THR A 3 12.35 9.53 -5.92
C THR A 3 11.25 9.29 -4.88
N LEU A 4 10.35 8.33 -5.12
CA LEU A 4 9.20 8.03 -4.25
C LEU A 4 9.64 7.31 -2.96
N ILE A 5 10.63 6.42 -3.07
CA ILE A 5 11.25 5.72 -1.93
C ILE A 5 12.15 6.67 -1.14
N ARG A 6 12.73 7.67 -1.81
CA ARG A 6 13.60 8.68 -1.18
C ARG A 6 12.81 9.74 -0.41
N ASN A 7 11.65 10.17 -0.93
CA ASN A 7 10.85 11.24 -0.33
C ASN A 7 9.75 10.73 0.61
N GLY A 8 9.08 9.60 0.34
CA GLY A 8 7.98 9.07 1.18
C GLY A 8 8.42 8.45 2.51
N GLY A 9 9.67 8.65 2.91
CA GLY A 9 10.22 8.20 4.18
C GLY A 9 10.27 6.69 4.39
N THR A 10 10.73 6.32 5.59
CA THR A 10 10.78 4.94 6.10
C THR A 10 9.42 4.20 6.05
N PRO A 11 8.25 4.85 6.26
CA PRO A 11 6.94 4.18 6.23
C PRO A 11 6.60 3.53 4.88
N VAL A 12 7.01 4.12 3.75
CA VAL A 12 6.77 3.56 2.41
C VAL A 12 7.44 2.19 2.22
N LEU A 13 8.54 1.91 2.94
CA LEU A 13 9.21 0.61 2.87
C LEU A 13 8.32 -0.53 3.39
N PHE A 14 7.51 -0.27 4.42
CA PHE A 14 6.57 -1.27 4.95
C PHE A 14 5.40 -1.51 3.99
N VAL A 15 4.89 -0.45 3.35
CA VAL A 15 3.88 -0.57 2.29
C VAL A 15 4.41 -1.45 1.15
N LEU A 16 5.64 -1.19 0.71
CA LEU A 16 6.28 -1.96 -0.36
C LEU A 16 6.51 -3.41 0.06
N LEU A 17 7.07 -3.64 1.24
CA LEU A 17 7.35 -4.97 1.76
C LEU A 17 6.08 -5.81 1.84
N PHE A 18 5.04 -5.31 2.49
CA PHE A 18 3.79 -6.06 2.67
C PHE A 18 3.03 -6.21 1.35
N GLY A 19 2.98 -5.16 0.53
CA GLY A 19 2.28 -5.20 -0.75
C GLY A 19 2.95 -6.14 -1.76
N VAL A 20 4.28 -6.18 -1.82
CA VAL A 20 5.02 -7.11 -2.69
C VAL A 20 4.84 -8.55 -2.20
N LEU A 21 4.94 -8.79 -0.88
CA LEU A 21 4.69 -10.12 -0.32
C LEU A 21 3.26 -10.60 -0.59
N ALA A 22 2.26 -9.71 -0.45
CA ALA A 22 0.88 -10.00 -0.82
C ALA A 22 0.77 -10.38 -2.30
N LEU A 23 1.36 -9.58 -3.18
CA LEU A 23 1.30 -9.75 -4.62
C LEU A 23 1.95 -11.05 -5.09
N VAL A 24 3.17 -11.34 -4.61
CA VAL A 24 3.91 -12.57 -4.95
C VAL A 24 3.14 -13.81 -4.46
N SER A 25 2.63 -13.76 -3.23
CA SER A 25 1.85 -14.85 -2.66
C SER A 25 0.53 -15.06 -3.40
N ALA A 26 -0.11 -13.98 -3.84
CA ALA A 26 -1.34 -14.05 -4.63
C ALA A 26 -1.08 -14.63 -6.02
N ALA A 27 0.00 -14.20 -6.69
CA ALA A 27 0.43 -14.76 -7.97
C ALA A 27 0.75 -16.27 -7.85
N TYR A 28 1.44 -16.67 -6.77
CA TYR A 28 1.68 -18.07 -6.45
C TYR A 28 0.36 -18.84 -6.23
N ALA A 29 -0.56 -18.29 -5.43
CA ALA A 29 -1.87 -18.90 -5.19
C ALA A 29 -2.72 -19.00 -6.47
N ALA A 30 -2.60 -18.05 -7.40
CA ALA A 30 -3.29 -18.14 -8.68
C ALA A 30 -2.79 -19.34 -9.50
N ALA A 31 -1.49 -19.65 -9.47
CA ALA A 31 -0.92 -20.81 -10.15
C ALA A 31 -1.19 -22.13 -9.41
N ARG A 32 -1.07 -22.14 -8.08
CA ARG A 32 -1.26 -23.30 -7.19
C ARG A 32 -2.26 -22.94 -6.10
N PRO A 33 -3.57 -23.10 -6.37
CA PRO A 33 -4.61 -22.60 -5.50
C PRO A 33 -4.68 -23.47 -4.23
N ASP A 34 -4.41 -22.84 -3.09
CA ASP A 34 -4.48 -23.42 -1.75
C ASP A 34 -5.20 -22.47 -0.80
N ALA A 35 -6.12 -23.01 0.02
CA ALA A 35 -6.95 -22.23 0.93
C ALA A 35 -6.11 -21.52 2.02
N ARG A 36 -5.00 -22.13 2.47
CA ARG A 36 -4.12 -21.51 3.47
C ARG A 36 -3.39 -20.31 2.88
N THR A 37 -2.88 -20.45 1.66
CA THR A 37 -2.20 -19.38 0.93
C THR A 37 -3.13 -18.20 0.64
N ILE A 38 -4.40 -18.44 0.29
CA ILE A 38 -5.38 -17.37 0.07
C ILE A 38 -5.65 -16.58 1.36
N ARG A 39 -5.83 -17.26 2.50
CA ARG A 39 -6.01 -16.58 3.79
C ARG A 39 -4.80 -15.74 4.18
N TYR A 40 -3.59 -16.20 3.86
CA TYR A 40 -2.37 -15.42 4.04
C TYR A 40 -2.35 -14.16 3.17
N VAL A 41 -2.73 -14.27 1.88
CA VAL A 41 -2.86 -13.13 0.98
C VAL A 41 -3.85 -12.10 1.52
N ASP A 42 -5.03 -12.52 1.97
CA ASP A 42 -6.03 -11.61 2.52
C ASP A 42 -5.47 -10.86 3.76
N GLY A 43 -4.76 -11.56 4.64
CA GLY A 43 -4.08 -10.95 5.80
C GLY A 43 -2.98 -9.95 5.39
N MET A 44 -2.19 -10.27 4.37
CA MET A 44 -1.15 -9.38 3.84
C MET A 44 -1.73 -8.14 3.14
N CYS A 45 -2.89 -8.27 2.48
CA CYS A 45 -3.62 -7.13 1.94
C CYS A 45 -4.07 -6.19 3.06
N VAL A 46 -4.62 -6.72 4.16
CA VAL A 46 -5.00 -5.92 5.35
C VAL A 46 -3.78 -5.21 5.95
N ALA A 47 -2.67 -5.93 6.13
CA ALA A 47 -1.42 -5.34 6.62
C ALA A 47 -0.92 -4.21 5.72
N THR A 48 -0.99 -4.40 4.39
CA THR A 48 -0.62 -3.38 3.41
C THR A 48 -1.50 -2.14 3.53
N VAL A 49 -2.82 -2.30 3.64
CA VAL A 49 -3.75 -1.16 3.84
C VAL A 49 -3.47 -0.43 5.15
N ALA A 50 -3.24 -1.16 6.25
CA ALA A 50 -2.88 -0.54 7.53
C ALA A 50 -1.57 0.26 7.43
N SER A 51 -0.56 -0.27 6.73
CA SER A 51 0.69 0.45 6.47
C SER A 51 0.51 1.66 5.57
N VAL A 52 -0.37 1.60 4.56
CA VAL A 52 -0.74 2.76 3.74
C VAL A 52 -1.29 3.88 4.61
N LEU A 53 -2.28 3.56 5.45
CA LEU A 53 -2.91 4.54 6.34
C LEU A 53 -1.89 5.14 7.32
N SER A 54 -1.01 4.31 7.88
CA SER A 54 0.04 4.77 8.80
C SER A 54 1.06 5.67 8.10
N ALA A 55 1.47 5.33 6.87
CA ALA A 55 2.42 6.12 6.09
C ALA A 55 1.82 7.47 5.69
N THR A 56 0.60 7.47 5.14
CA THR A 56 -0.12 8.70 4.81
C THR A 56 -0.35 9.58 6.05
N ALA A 57 -0.71 9.00 7.20
CA ALA A 57 -0.86 9.77 8.44
C ALA A 57 0.46 10.39 8.92
N ALA A 58 1.59 9.68 8.77
CA ALA A 58 2.90 10.21 9.09
C ALA A 58 3.27 11.40 8.20
N ASP A 59 3.07 11.28 6.88
CA ASP A 59 3.36 12.36 5.92
C ASP A 59 2.47 13.60 6.14
N LEU A 60 1.19 13.39 6.45
CA LEU A 60 0.30 14.49 6.82
C LEU A 60 0.75 15.16 8.12
N GLY A 61 1.14 14.37 9.12
CA GLY A 61 1.62 14.87 10.40
C GLY A 61 2.89 15.73 10.27
N THR A 62 3.86 15.28 9.46
CA THR A 62 5.09 16.04 9.19
C THR A 62 4.78 17.33 8.41
N THR A 63 3.90 17.24 7.40
CA THR A 63 3.46 18.40 6.61
C THR A 63 2.82 19.46 7.48
N PHE A 64 1.83 19.08 8.31
CA PHE A 64 1.12 20.03 9.17
C PHE A 64 2.01 20.62 10.25
N LEU A 65 2.95 19.85 10.81
CA LEU A 65 3.93 20.35 11.77
C LEU A 65 4.90 21.35 11.13
N ALA A 66 5.28 21.15 9.89
CA ALA A 66 6.18 22.04 9.18
C ALA A 66 5.47 23.34 8.75
N VAL A 67 4.22 23.23 8.29
CA VAL A 67 3.34 24.37 8.00
C VAL A 67 3.08 25.21 9.26
N SER A 68 2.82 24.61 10.41
CA SER A 68 2.53 25.36 11.66
C SER A 68 3.70 26.19 12.18
N LYS A 69 4.94 25.85 11.76
CA LYS A 69 6.16 26.58 12.11
C LYS A 69 6.55 27.64 11.08
N THR A 70 5.88 27.67 9.93
CA THR A 70 6.23 28.57 8.83
C THR A 70 5.39 29.84 8.89
N PRO A 71 6.00 31.03 9.06
CA PRO A 71 5.25 32.28 9.07
C PRO A 71 4.62 32.60 7.71
N GLY A 72 3.42 33.17 7.71
CA GLY A 72 2.67 33.53 6.50
C GLY A 72 1.63 32.49 6.09
N THR A 73 1.30 32.43 4.80
CA THR A 73 0.38 31.46 4.20
C THR A 73 1.15 30.42 3.38
N PRO A 74 1.61 29.31 4.00
CA PRO A 74 2.46 28.31 3.33
C PRO A 74 1.64 27.35 2.44
N THR A 75 0.78 27.89 1.58
CA THR A 75 -0.17 27.10 0.75
C THR A 75 0.56 26.16 -0.20
N ALA A 76 1.67 26.58 -0.81
CA ALA A 76 2.47 25.73 -1.71
C ALA A 76 3.04 24.52 -0.96
N MET A 77 3.57 24.73 0.25
CA MET A 77 4.12 23.68 1.11
C MET A 77 3.04 22.68 1.55
N LEU A 78 1.84 23.17 1.86
CA LEU A 78 0.69 22.31 2.18
C LEU A 78 0.30 21.43 0.99
N LEU A 79 0.22 22.00 -0.22
CA LEU A 79 -0.12 21.26 -1.43
C LEU A 79 0.95 20.22 -1.79
N GLU A 80 2.22 20.56 -1.61
CA GLU A 80 3.34 19.64 -1.83
C GLU A 80 3.28 18.46 -0.85
N GLY A 81 3.16 18.72 0.45
CA GLY A 81 3.08 17.64 1.44
C GLY A 81 1.83 16.76 1.31
N LEU A 82 0.69 17.35 0.90
CA LEU A 82 -0.51 16.60 0.52
C LEU A 82 -0.25 15.71 -0.70
N SER A 83 0.43 16.23 -1.72
CA SER A 83 0.81 15.45 -2.91
C SER A 83 1.76 14.30 -2.55
N GLU A 84 2.74 14.53 -1.67
CA GLU A 84 3.65 13.48 -1.22
C GLU A 84 2.90 12.39 -0.43
N SER A 85 1.95 12.77 0.43
CA SER A 85 1.12 11.85 1.23
C SER A 85 0.26 10.89 0.39
N MET A 86 -0.01 11.21 -0.88
CA MET A 86 -0.74 10.34 -1.81
C MET A 86 0.12 9.20 -2.35
N SER A 87 1.45 9.33 -2.31
CA SER A 87 2.40 8.34 -2.82
C SER A 87 2.25 6.95 -2.18
N PRO A 88 2.26 6.80 -0.84
CA PRO A 88 2.03 5.50 -0.19
C PRO A 88 0.64 4.92 -0.54
N ALA A 89 -0.39 5.76 -0.64
CA ALA A 89 -1.74 5.32 -0.98
C ALA A 89 -1.83 4.74 -2.40
N ILE A 90 -1.33 5.47 -3.40
CA ILE A 90 -1.32 5.02 -4.80
C ILE A 90 -0.56 3.69 -4.91
N LEU A 91 0.63 3.61 -4.34
CA LEU A 91 1.47 2.42 -4.40
C LEU A 91 0.81 1.23 -3.71
N GLY A 92 0.42 1.38 -2.44
CA GLY A 92 -0.11 0.28 -1.65
C GLY A 92 -1.46 -0.22 -2.16
N PHE A 93 -2.38 0.68 -2.56
CA PHE A 93 -3.65 0.26 -3.14
C PHE A 93 -3.47 -0.40 -4.51
N SER A 94 -2.49 0.03 -5.31
CA SER A 94 -2.15 -0.66 -6.56
C SER A 94 -1.71 -2.11 -6.30
N LEU A 95 -0.82 -2.33 -5.32
CA LEU A 95 -0.36 -3.67 -4.93
C LEU A 95 -1.51 -4.54 -4.40
N VAL A 96 -2.36 -3.99 -3.54
CA VAL A 96 -3.55 -4.69 -3.02
C VAL A 96 -4.53 -5.03 -4.13
N SER A 97 -4.76 -4.14 -5.09
CA SER A 97 -5.67 -4.39 -6.21
C SER A 97 -5.20 -5.55 -7.09
N LEU A 98 -3.89 -5.63 -7.37
CA LEU A 98 -3.29 -6.73 -8.13
C LEU A 98 -3.30 -8.04 -7.33
N ALA A 99 -2.99 -7.99 -6.04
CA ALA A 99 -3.09 -9.16 -5.17
C ALA A 99 -4.53 -9.68 -5.07
N ALA A 100 -5.52 -8.79 -4.98
CA ALA A 100 -6.93 -9.16 -4.97
C ALA A 100 -7.38 -9.81 -6.30
N LEU A 101 -6.89 -9.31 -7.44
CA LEU A 101 -7.12 -9.90 -8.76
C LEU A 101 -6.62 -11.35 -8.81
N PHE A 102 -5.37 -11.59 -8.41
CA PHE A 102 -4.82 -12.95 -8.37
C PHE A 102 -5.51 -13.84 -7.33
N GLY A 103 -5.87 -13.28 -6.18
CA GLY A 103 -6.67 -13.98 -5.16
C GLY A 103 -8.04 -14.41 -5.69
N ALA A 104 -8.71 -13.60 -6.51
CA ALA A 104 -9.97 -13.96 -7.16
C ALA A 104 -9.78 -15.13 -8.16
N ILE A 105 -8.69 -15.12 -8.95
CA ILE A 105 -8.34 -16.22 -9.85
C ILE A 105 -8.07 -17.50 -9.05
N ALA A 106 -7.30 -17.43 -7.97
CA ALA A 106 -7.00 -18.56 -7.10
C ALA A 106 -8.28 -19.18 -6.51
N ARG A 107 -9.17 -18.34 -5.96
CA ARG A 107 -10.48 -18.76 -5.41
C ARG A 107 -11.35 -19.45 -6.46
N ARG A 108 -11.38 -18.91 -7.70
CA ARG A 108 -12.13 -19.53 -8.81
C ARG A 108 -11.59 -20.92 -9.17
N ARG A 109 -10.28 -21.13 -9.10
CA ARG A 109 -9.65 -22.42 -9.40
C ARG A 109 -9.79 -23.46 -8.28
N LEU A 110 -9.97 -23.01 -7.04
CA LEU A 110 -10.24 -23.88 -5.88
C LEU A 110 -11.69 -24.36 -5.80
N ALA A 111 -12.64 -23.61 -6.36
CA ALA A 111 -14.04 -23.99 -6.34
C ALA A 111 -14.26 -25.25 -7.20
N PRO A 112 -15.00 -26.27 -6.70
CA PRO A 112 -15.33 -27.45 -7.50
C PRO A 112 -16.17 -27.06 -8.73
N PRO A 113 -16.03 -27.76 -9.86
CA PRO A 113 -16.89 -27.55 -11.02
C PRO A 113 -18.35 -27.79 -10.61
N ARG A 114 -19.22 -26.83 -10.97
CA ARG A 114 -20.66 -26.92 -10.75
C ARG A 114 -21.32 -27.88 -11.73
#